data_AF-A0A2D6LCT5-F1
#
_entry.id   AF-A0A2D6LCT5-F1
#
_cell.length_a   1.000
_cell.length_b   1.000
_cell.length_c   1.000
_cell.angle_alpha   90.00
_cell.angle_beta   90.00
_cell.angle_gamma   90.00
#
_symmetry.space_group_name_H-M   'P 1'
#
loop_
_entity.id
_entity.type
_entity.pdbx_description
1 polymer ?
#
loop_
_entity_poly.entity_id
_entity_poly.type
_entity_poly.pdbx_seq_one_letter_code
_entity_poly.pdbx_strand_id
1 'polypeptide(L)'
;MKKGSIMLLLIILLTSELYADDLDEILKYLSDKVLSVHITARLLDEDQIIVWDAESSHITNMGKAINIRLVGSGVIIDSYITPFGNLDETLVLVANGEMWFSDQRQEGLRYESFIKSMPVKAGEKVIFFPLGVAVDSQTNIYTVQLEIEILPYSEVLKMVK
;
A
#
# COMPACT_ATOMS: atom_id res chain seq x y z
N MET A 1 -44.52 26.42 -35.18
CA MET A 1 -43.69 25.89 -34.06
C MET A 1 -42.91 27.04 -33.46
N LYS A 2 -43.09 27.27 -32.15
CA LYS A 2 -42.68 28.50 -31.42
C LYS A 2 -41.15 28.59 -31.30
N LYS A 3 -40.55 29.65 -31.88
CA LYS A 3 -39.11 29.97 -31.81
C LYS A 3 -38.54 29.99 -30.38
N GLY A 4 -39.37 30.27 -29.38
CA GLY A 4 -38.97 30.23 -27.96
C GLY A 4 -38.65 28.84 -27.41
N SER A 5 -39.15 27.76 -28.04
CA SER A 5 -38.92 26.38 -27.55
C SER A 5 -37.55 25.83 -27.94
N ILE A 6 -36.95 26.33 -29.02
CA ILE A 6 -35.60 25.91 -29.48
C ILE A 6 -34.52 26.59 -28.64
N MET A 7 -34.74 27.84 -28.23
CA MET A 7 -33.79 28.59 -27.40
C MET A 7 -33.64 28.00 -25.99
N LEU A 8 -34.74 27.49 -25.40
CA LEU A 8 -34.70 26.84 -24.08
C LEU A 8 -33.93 25.50 -24.11
N LEU A 9 -34.01 24.75 -25.22
CA LEU A 9 -33.29 23.48 -25.38
C LEU A 9 -31.77 23.70 -25.50
N LEU A 10 -31.36 24.77 -26.20
CA LEU A 10 -29.96 25.17 -26.32
C LEU A 10 -29.34 25.57 -24.97
N ILE A 11 -30.08 26.29 -24.13
CA ILE A 11 -29.60 26.69 -22.79
C ILE A 11 -29.36 25.47 -21.89
N ILE A 12 -30.19 24.42 -21.98
CA ILE A 12 -30.03 23.20 -21.18
C ILE A 12 -28.78 22.42 -21.62
N LEU A 13 -28.49 22.33 -22.92
CA LEU A 13 -27.27 21.68 -23.44
C LEU A 13 -25.98 22.44 -23.06
N LEU A 14 -26.01 23.78 -22.99
CA LEU A 14 -24.86 24.58 -22.55
C LEU A 14 -24.55 24.41 -21.06
N THR A 15 -25.55 24.10 -20.22
CA THR A 15 -25.30 23.86 -18.79
C THR A 15 -24.66 22.50 -18.51
N SER A 16 -24.90 21.47 -19.33
CA SER A 16 -24.30 20.14 -19.09
C SER A 16 -22.79 20.11 -19.27
N GLU A 17 -22.23 20.91 -20.18
CA GLU A 17 -20.77 20.96 -20.40
C GLU A 17 -20.05 21.62 -19.23
N LEU A 18 -20.66 22.64 -18.60
CA LEU A 18 -20.10 23.34 -17.44
C LEU A 18 -20.04 22.49 -16.16
N TYR A 19 -20.99 21.57 -15.97
CA TYR A 19 -21.00 20.66 -14.81
C TYR A 19 -20.14 19.40 -15.01
N ALA A 20 -19.88 19.01 -16.27
CA ALA A 20 -19.04 17.85 -16.56
C ALA A 20 -17.56 18.11 -16.23
N ASP A 21 -17.05 19.31 -16.55
CA ASP A 21 -15.67 19.71 -16.28
C ASP A 21 -15.36 19.76 -14.77
N ASP A 22 -16.31 20.27 -13.97
CA ASP A 22 -16.20 20.35 -12.51
C ASP A 22 -16.15 18.96 -11.86
N LEU A 23 -16.95 18.01 -12.37
CA LEU A 23 -16.95 16.63 -11.88
C LEU A 23 -15.63 15.92 -12.19
N ASP A 24 -15.10 16.06 -13.39
CA ASP A 24 -13.83 15.43 -13.78
C ASP A 24 -12.65 16.01 -12.99
N GLU A 25 -12.65 17.33 -12.72
CA GLU A 25 -11.64 17.97 -11.87
C GLU A 25 -11.71 17.47 -10.41
N ILE A 26 -12.92 17.35 -9.85
CA ILE A 26 -13.13 16.79 -8.50
C ILE A 26 -12.67 15.32 -8.43
N LEU A 27 -13.04 14.50 -9.41
CA LEU A 27 -12.64 13.08 -9.46
C LEU A 27 -11.13 12.92 -9.60
N LYS A 28 -10.49 13.77 -10.40
CA LYS A 28 -9.03 13.81 -10.52
C LYS A 28 -8.37 14.20 -9.20
N TYR A 29 -8.81 15.28 -8.57
CA TYR A 29 -8.31 15.72 -7.28
C TYR A 29 -8.47 14.66 -6.17
N LEU A 30 -9.60 13.96 -6.15
CA LEU A 30 -9.81 12.83 -5.23
C LEU A 30 -8.86 11.68 -5.53
N SER A 31 -8.66 11.34 -6.81
CA SER A 31 -7.76 10.26 -7.23
C SER A 31 -6.29 10.55 -6.91
N ASP A 32 -5.88 11.82 -6.96
CA ASP A 32 -4.52 12.25 -6.61
C ASP A 32 -4.27 12.23 -5.09
N LYS A 33 -5.33 12.29 -4.27
CA LYS A 33 -5.24 12.21 -2.80
C LYS A 33 -5.35 10.80 -2.24
N VAL A 34 -5.76 9.86 -3.09
CA VAL A 34 -5.85 8.45 -2.77
C VAL A 34 -4.54 7.77 -3.15
N LEU A 35 -4.08 6.90 -2.27
CA LEU A 35 -2.85 6.14 -2.41
C LEU A 35 -3.19 4.69 -2.72
N SER A 36 -2.49 4.13 -3.70
CA SER A 36 -2.35 2.69 -3.85
C SER A 36 -1.09 2.24 -3.13
N VAL A 37 -1.21 1.23 -2.28
CA VAL A 37 -0.10 0.62 -1.55
C VAL A 37 -0.02 -0.84 -1.97
N HIS A 38 1.06 -1.21 -2.63
CA HIS A 38 1.37 -2.58 -3.01
C HIS A 38 2.46 -3.14 -2.09
N ILE A 39 2.27 -4.37 -1.62
CA ILE A 39 3.11 -4.98 -0.60
C ILE A 39 3.42 -6.40 -1.01
N THR A 40 4.70 -6.74 -1.01
CA THR A 40 5.17 -8.11 -1.13
C THR A 40 5.92 -8.48 0.14
N ALA A 41 5.45 -9.50 0.83
CA ALA A 41 6.14 -10.10 1.96
C ALA A 41 6.83 -11.39 1.52
N ARG A 42 8.04 -11.61 2.02
CA ARG A 42 8.82 -12.82 1.77
C ARG A 42 9.39 -13.33 3.08
N LEU A 43 9.34 -14.63 3.27
CA LEU A 43 10.07 -15.35 4.31
C LEU A 43 11.26 -16.02 3.64
N LEU A 44 12.45 -15.62 4.06
CA LEU A 44 13.72 -16.17 3.58
C LEU A 44 14.25 -17.11 4.66
N ASP A 45 14.81 -18.25 4.27
CA ASP A 45 15.55 -19.13 5.19
C ASP A 45 16.99 -18.65 5.43
N GLU A 46 17.79 -19.47 6.12
CA GLU A 46 19.20 -19.18 6.41
C GLU A 46 20.08 -19.04 5.17
N ASP A 47 19.71 -19.71 4.07
CA ASP A 47 20.38 -19.65 2.77
C ASP A 47 19.86 -18.50 1.88
N GLN A 48 19.02 -17.61 2.44
CA GLN A 48 18.35 -16.51 1.72
C GLN A 48 17.42 -16.99 0.60
N ILE A 49 16.91 -18.21 0.69
CA ILE A 49 15.96 -18.77 -0.26
C ILE A 49 14.55 -18.38 0.18
N ILE A 50 13.74 -17.89 -0.76
CA ILE A 50 12.33 -17.59 -0.51
C ILE A 50 11.60 -18.91 -0.28
N VAL A 51 11.17 -19.15 0.96
CA VAL A 51 10.40 -20.34 1.34
C VAL A 51 8.90 -20.07 1.40
N TRP A 52 8.52 -18.79 1.44
CA TRP A 52 7.14 -18.34 1.37
C TRP A 52 7.09 -16.87 0.93
N ASP A 53 6.07 -16.52 0.16
CA ASP A 53 5.77 -15.16 -0.24
C ASP A 53 4.26 -14.90 -0.26
N ALA A 54 3.90 -13.63 -0.11
CA ALA A 54 2.53 -13.16 -0.24
C ALA A 54 2.50 -11.73 -0.76
N GLU A 55 1.48 -11.42 -1.54
CA GLU A 55 1.24 -10.08 -2.08
C GLU A 55 -0.11 -9.54 -1.60
N SER A 56 -0.17 -8.24 -1.33
CA SER A 56 -1.42 -7.54 -1.07
C SER A 56 -1.41 -6.14 -1.68
N SER A 57 -2.59 -5.66 -2.05
CA SER A 57 -2.79 -4.32 -2.59
C SER A 57 -3.91 -3.64 -1.84
N HIS A 58 -3.68 -2.40 -1.43
CA HIS A 58 -4.58 -1.63 -0.58
C HIS A 58 -4.75 -0.22 -1.11
N ILE A 59 -5.90 0.36 -0.81
CA ILE A 59 -6.21 1.76 -1.11
C ILE A 59 -6.34 2.51 0.22
N THR A 60 -5.63 3.63 0.34
CA THR A 60 -5.66 4.47 1.54
C THR A 60 -5.49 5.95 1.19
N ASN A 61 -5.37 6.81 2.20
CA ASN A 61 -5.04 8.22 2.08
C ASN A 61 -4.00 8.57 3.16
N MET A 62 -3.37 9.74 3.03
CA MET A 62 -2.40 10.21 4.03
C MET A 62 -2.98 10.18 5.45
N GLY A 63 -2.17 9.67 6.39
CA GLY A 63 -2.51 9.54 7.80
C GLY A 63 -3.44 8.38 8.13
N LYS A 64 -3.91 7.61 7.15
CA LYS A 64 -4.81 6.45 7.39
C LYS A 64 -4.05 5.13 7.27
N ALA A 65 -4.08 4.38 8.36
CA ALA A 65 -3.46 3.06 8.42
C ALA A 65 -4.19 2.05 7.52
N ILE A 66 -3.43 1.22 6.82
CA ILE A 66 -3.90 -0.04 6.25
C ILE A 66 -3.48 -1.19 7.17
N ASN A 67 -4.37 -2.15 7.37
CA ASN A 67 -4.03 -3.40 8.05
C ASN A 67 -3.67 -4.45 7.01
N ILE A 68 -2.61 -5.19 7.30
CA ILE A 68 -2.06 -6.25 6.48
C ILE A 68 -1.93 -7.45 7.38
N ARG A 69 -2.66 -8.51 7.03
CA ARG A 69 -2.54 -9.80 7.68
C ARG A 69 -2.09 -10.83 6.68
N LEU A 70 -0.95 -11.44 6.94
CA LEU A 70 -0.36 -12.45 6.09
C LEU A 70 -0.13 -13.72 6.90
N VAL A 71 -0.51 -14.86 6.32
CA VAL A 71 -0.51 -16.16 7.00
C VAL A 71 0.25 -17.15 6.12
N GLY A 72 1.38 -17.62 6.62
CA GLY A 72 2.19 -18.69 6.03
C GLY A 72 2.14 -19.97 6.88
N SER A 73 2.87 -21.00 6.44
CA SER A 73 2.91 -22.32 7.10
C SER A 73 3.58 -22.32 8.48
N GLY A 74 4.39 -21.30 8.78
CA GLY A 74 5.07 -21.16 10.08
C GLY A 74 5.24 -19.72 10.55
N VAL A 75 4.58 -18.76 9.89
CA VAL A 75 4.63 -17.33 10.25
C VAL A 75 3.26 -16.70 10.08
N ILE A 76 2.87 -15.87 11.04
CA ILE A 76 1.73 -14.95 10.92
C ILE A 76 2.29 -13.55 11.12
N ILE A 77 1.95 -12.65 10.22
CA ILE A 77 2.32 -11.23 10.29
C ILE A 77 1.01 -10.43 10.34
N ASP A 78 0.84 -9.62 11.38
CA ASP A 78 -0.23 -8.61 11.48
C ASP A 78 0.44 -7.24 11.59
N SER A 79 0.27 -6.40 10.58
CA SER A 79 0.95 -5.11 10.51
C SER A 79 0.03 -4.00 10.05
N TYR A 80 0.24 -2.82 10.61
CA TYR A 80 -0.36 -1.58 10.17
C TYR A 80 0.70 -0.73 9.48
N ILE A 81 0.36 -0.23 8.30
CA ILE A 81 1.21 0.71 7.57
C ILE A 81 0.46 2.01 7.42
N THR A 82 1.07 3.10 7.88
CA THR A 82 0.48 4.44 7.81
C THR A 82 1.39 5.36 7.01
N PRO A 83 0.92 5.90 5.87
CA PRO A 83 1.67 6.88 5.10
C PRO A 83 1.48 8.29 5.68
N PHE A 84 2.56 9.05 5.83
CA PHE A 84 2.55 10.45 6.21
C PHE A 84 3.33 11.31 5.20
N GLY A 85 2.91 12.55 5.03
CA GLY A 85 3.59 13.54 4.18
C GLY A 85 2.79 13.94 2.94
N ASN A 86 3.52 14.41 1.92
CA ASN A 86 3.00 14.85 0.64
C ASN A 86 3.60 14.01 -0.50
N LEU A 87 2.78 13.61 -1.47
CA LEU A 87 3.17 12.78 -2.62
C LEU A 87 4.25 13.41 -3.50
N ASP A 88 4.25 14.74 -3.60
CA ASP A 88 5.23 15.50 -4.39
C ASP A 88 6.61 15.58 -3.73
N GLU A 89 6.72 15.10 -2.48
CA GLU A 89 7.93 15.11 -1.67
C GLU A 89 8.29 13.68 -1.23
N THR A 90 9.18 13.56 -0.25
CA THR A 90 9.45 12.27 0.40
C THR A 90 8.34 11.96 1.40
N LEU A 91 7.68 10.83 1.22
CA LEU A 91 6.73 10.26 2.16
C LEU A 91 7.46 9.55 3.30
N VAL A 92 6.82 9.48 4.46
CA VAL A 92 7.28 8.63 5.56
C VAL A 92 6.25 7.55 5.79
N LEU A 93 6.67 6.29 5.67
CA LEU A 93 5.84 5.15 6.06
C LEU A 93 6.20 4.73 7.46
N VAL A 94 5.19 4.65 8.31
CA VAL A 94 5.30 4.06 9.63
C VAL A 94 4.65 2.68 9.57
N ALA A 95 5.47 1.65 9.73
CA ALA A 95 5.03 0.27 9.84
C ALA A 95 5.15 -0.18 11.30
N ASN A 96 4.04 -0.60 11.89
CA ASN A 96 4.03 -1.27 13.18
C ASN A 96 3.40 -2.64 13.01
N GLY A 97 3.89 -3.65 13.73
CA GLY A 97 3.35 -4.98 13.56
C GLY A 97 3.80 -5.97 14.60
N GLU A 98 3.12 -7.10 14.53
CA GLU A 98 3.25 -8.26 15.40
C GLU A 98 3.47 -9.48 14.51
N MET A 99 4.39 -10.34 14.92
CA MET A 99 4.74 -11.56 14.21
C MET A 99 4.75 -12.73 15.16
N TRP A 100 4.20 -13.84 14.70
CA TRP A 100 4.21 -15.11 15.39
C TRP A 100 4.90 -16.14 14.52
N PHE A 101 5.92 -16.81 15.04
CA PHE A 101 6.65 -17.87 14.37
C PHE A 101 6.40 -19.19 15.09
N SER A 102 6.01 -20.21 14.32
CA SER A 102 6.08 -21.60 14.77
C SER A 102 7.28 -22.25 14.11
N ASP A 103 8.35 -22.45 14.87
CA ASP A 103 9.50 -23.23 14.42
C ASP A 103 9.19 -24.72 14.58
N GLN A 104 9.45 -25.54 13.56
CA GLN A 104 9.33 -26.99 13.69
C GLN A 104 10.49 -27.59 14.50
N ARG A 105 11.60 -26.85 14.69
CA ARG A 105 12.81 -27.27 15.40
C ARG A 105 12.86 -26.84 16.87
N GLN A 106 12.03 -25.88 17.28
CA GLN A 106 11.91 -25.44 18.67
C GLN A 106 10.47 -25.60 19.14
N GLU A 107 10.25 -26.21 20.31
CA GLU A 107 8.92 -26.26 20.91
C GLU A 107 8.48 -24.84 21.35
N GLY A 108 7.45 -24.30 20.71
CA GLY A 108 6.79 -23.06 21.16
C GLY A 108 6.42 -22.10 20.04
N LEU A 109 5.71 -21.04 20.42
CA LEU A 109 5.36 -19.91 19.55
C LEU A 109 6.29 -18.74 19.89
N ARG A 110 7.12 -18.29 18.96
CA ARG A 110 7.93 -17.09 19.15
C ARG A 110 7.14 -15.87 18.71
N TYR A 111 7.09 -14.86 19.56
CA TYR A 111 6.41 -13.60 19.30
C TYR A 111 7.41 -12.45 19.21
N GLU A 112 7.29 -11.64 18.18
CA GLU A 112 8.08 -10.43 18.00
C GLU A 112 7.22 -9.27 17.52
N SER A 113 7.51 -8.05 17.96
CA SER A 113 6.84 -6.85 17.48
C SER A 113 7.83 -5.80 17.02
N PHE A 114 7.39 -4.93 16.12
CA PHE A 114 8.23 -3.88 15.56
C PHE A 114 7.46 -2.59 15.35
N ILE A 115 8.20 -1.49 15.38
CA ILE A 115 7.79 -0.19 14.85
C ILE A 115 8.98 0.34 14.06
N LYS A 116 8.78 0.62 12.78
CA LYS A 116 9.81 1.12 11.86
C LYS A 116 9.23 2.26 11.03
N SER A 117 10.05 3.28 10.81
CA SER A 117 9.74 4.37 9.89
C SER A 117 10.73 4.34 8.73
N MET A 118 10.24 4.56 7.51
CA MET A 118 11.07 4.59 6.31
C MET A 118 10.67 5.75 5.39
N PRO A 119 11.63 6.53 4.89
CA PRO A 119 11.37 7.49 3.84
C PRO A 119 11.15 6.76 2.51
N VAL A 120 10.13 7.16 1.76
CA VAL A 120 9.72 6.54 0.49
C VAL A 120 9.33 7.64 -0.48
N LYS A 121 9.70 7.54 -1.75
CA LYS A 121 9.10 8.39 -2.80
C LYS A 121 8.02 7.62 -3.55
N ALA A 122 7.07 8.35 -4.11
CA ALA A 122 6.04 7.76 -4.94
C ALA A 122 6.66 6.97 -6.12
N GLY A 123 6.21 5.73 -6.31
CA GLY A 123 6.70 4.80 -7.34
C GLY A 123 8.04 4.13 -7.03
N GLU A 124 8.68 4.41 -5.89
CA GLU A 124 9.85 3.66 -5.45
C GLU A 124 9.44 2.42 -4.66
N LYS A 125 10.09 1.30 -4.95
CA LYS A 125 10.01 0.07 -4.15
C LYS A 125 10.99 0.14 -2.99
N VAL A 126 10.48 0.01 -1.77
CA VAL A 126 11.29 0.05 -0.56
C VAL A 126 11.30 -1.31 0.09
N ILE A 127 12.50 -1.85 0.30
CA ILE A 127 12.73 -3.13 0.97
C ILE A 127 13.17 -2.86 2.40
N PHE A 128 12.51 -3.50 3.36
CA PHE A 128 12.93 -3.45 4.75
C PHE A 128 12.75 -4.79 5.47
N PHE A 129 13.53 -4.97 6.53
CA PHE A 129 13.58 -6.17 7.34
C PHE A 129 13.13 -5.82 8.76
N PRO A 130 11.87 -6.06 9.13
CA PRO A 130 11.30 -5.60 10.40
C PRO A 130 12.11 -6.03 11.63
N LEU A 131 12.63 -7.26 11.57
CA LEU A 131 13.42 -7.92 12.62
C LEU A 131 14.93 -7.92 12.37
N GLY A 132 15.37 -7.23 11.31
CA GLY A 132 16.72 -7.38 10.78
C GLY A 132 16.88 -8.65 9.93
N VAL A 133 18.12 -8.87 9.49
CA VAL A 133 18.50 -10.05 8.71
C VAL A 133 19.02 -11.10 9.67
N ALA A 134 18.60 -12.35 9.50
CA ALA A 134 19.19 -13.48 10.20
C ALA A 134 20.67 -13.61 9.80
N VAL A 135 21.59 -13.26 10.70
CA VAL A 135 23.05 -13.39 10.49
C VAL A 135 23.59 -14.65 11.19
N ASP A 136 22.86 -15.21 12.15
CA ASP A 136 23.24 -16.39 12.93
C ASP A 136 22.10 -17.42 12.95
N SER A 137 22.34 -18.56 12.31
CA SER A 137 21.39 -19.67 12.16
C SER A 137 21.04 -20.36 13.48
N GLN A 138 21.77 -20.09 14.57
CA GLN A 138 21.47 -20.71 15.86
C GLN A 138 20.29 -20.07 16.60
N THR A 139 19.93 -18.83 16.28
CA THR A 139 18.88 -18.07 17.00
C THR A 139 17.78 -17.55 16.09
N ASN A 140 18.08 -17.26 14.82
CA ASN A 140 17.09 -16.79 13.87
C ASN A 140 17.29 -17.48 12.52
N ILE A 141 16.35 -18.34 12.15
CA ILE A 141 16.45 -19.16 10.93
C ILE A 141 15.66 -18.57 9.77
N TYR A 142 14.83 -17.55 10.04
CA TYR A 142 14.03 -16.89 9.04
C TYR A 142 14.28 -15.39 9.05
N THR A 143 14.36 -14.81 7.85
CA THR A 143 14.34 -13.36 7.64
C THR A 143 13.01 -12.98 7.03
N VAL A 144 12.28 -12.07 7.68
CA VAL A 144 11.07 -11.45 7.11
C VAL A 144 11.51 -10.24 6.28
N GLN A 145 11.22 -10.28 4.99
CA GLN A 145 11.44 -9.17 4.07
C GLN A 145 10.08 -8.60 3.65
N LEU A 146 9.94 -7.29 3.71
CA LEU A 146 8.79 -6.57 3.19
C LEU A 146 9.27 -5.61 2.11
N GLU A 147 8.65 -5.71 0.94
CA GLU A 147 8.78 -4.77 -0.17
C GLU A 147 7.47 -3.97 -0.26
N ILE A 148 7.56 -2.65 -0.21
CA ILE A 148 6.41 -1.76 -0.29
C ILE A 148 6.60 -0.79 -1.45
N GLU A 149 5.57 -0.61 -2.25
CA GLU A 149 5.47 0.41 -3.28
C GLU A 149 4.22 1.25 -3.06
N ILE A 150 4.34 2.57 -3.19
CA ILE A 150 3.22 3.50 -3.02
C ILE A 150 3.14 4.42 -4.21
N LEU A 151 1.92 4.55 -4.75
CA LEU A 151 1.62 5.36 -5.93
C LEU A 151 0.37 6.21 -5.67
N PRO A 152 0.27 7.41 -6.27
CA PRO A 152 -1.03 8.05 -6.43
C PRO A 152 -1.97 7.11 -7.20
N TYR A 153 -3.22 7.02 -6.77
CA TYR A 153 -4.19 6.11 -7.41
C TYR A 153 -4.47 6.51 -8.86
N SER A 154 -4.39 7.80 -9.18
CA SER A 154 -4.48 8.30 -10.56
C SER A 154 -3.42 7.71 -11.50
N GLU A 155 -2.21 7.41 -11.02
CA GLU A 155 -1.18 6.74 -11.82
C GLU A 155 -1.55 5.27 -12.08
N VAL A 156 -2.11 4.58 -11.09
CA VAL A 156 -2.60 3.20 -11.26
C VAL A 156 -3.71 3.14 -12.31
N LEU A 157 -4.64 4.10 -12.29
CA LEU A 157 -5.72 4.19 -13.29
C LEU A 157 -5.22 4.38 -14.72
N LYS A 158 -4.06 5.03 -14.92
CA LYS A 158 -3.45 5.20 -16.25
C LYS A 158 -2.84 3.90 -16.78
N MET A 159 -2.38 3.00 -15.90
CA MET A 159 -1.75 1.73 -16.29
C MET A 159 -2.76 0.66 -16.74
N VAL A 160 -4.03 0.80 -16.35
CA VAL A 160 -5.11 -0.17 -16.65
C VAL A 160 -5.90 0.21 -17.91
N LYS A 161 -5.69 1.41 -18.46
CA LYS A 161 -6.30 1.88 -19.71
C LYS A 161 -5.40 1.63 -20.91
#